data_AF-A0A7K7SZ74-F1
#
_entry.id   AF-A0A7K7SZ74-F1
#
_cell.length_a   1.000
_cell.length_b   1.000
_cell.length_c   1.000
_cell.angle_alpha   90.00
_cell.angle_beta   90.00
_cell.angle_gamma   90.00
#
_symmetry.space_group_name_H-M   'P 1'
#
loop_
_entity.id
_entity.type
_entity.pdbx_description
1 polymer ?
#
loop_
_entity_poly.entity_id
_entity_poly.type
_entity_poly.pdbx_seq_one_letter_code
_entity_poly.pdbx_strand_id
1 'polypeptide(L)'
;MGPLLWLLLVPLAAGSGAYEVYVDARRAERPLQHFWRSTGFCPPLPHSRADLFDLSKDQELNLAYISSVPHGGIEQVRIHWLLELVALRNCKAISGSLHDSFCHDNFCHTLKKKSLLQVFDERIWPAGATIVCFDLGHVELVHSLINEACPTDRYGLEHVAKWNFETWNEPDHHDFDNVSMTVEGFLNYYDACSEGLRAASPLLKFGGPGDSFHPLPKSPICWSLLCHCYNGTNFFTGETGVRLDYISLHKKGSGSSLYILQQEVEAVQQIQKLFPNFSSVAIYNDEADPMVGWSIPQLWRADVTYAAMVVKIIIQHQNLLISKANNTINYTLLSNDNAFLSYYPHYFTQRTLTARFQMNNTQPPYVQMVRKPVLTVMGLLALLGEKQIFAEVKSSGGENTQNSTVGVLASVHIPSEMQPSDSWQAALLMYSSEDNRTSSSINTVTVNATHFPSLRELVYVTYYLDNNQTNPYLKWKNLGSPDFPSPEQFQQIRDAEDPLTAGPFPFPEGGILTLKQDFPIPSVFLVHICARPRSAPGQVTGVRLIPLTKGQVTVLWDDDCVNSKCIKTFEVEFSSDGKAYQRINAKDTIFSLWVYSPGSSVSGFYRVRAIDYWGKAGLFSLPVGYVEAFK
;
A
#
# COMPACT_ATOMS: atom_id res chain seq x y z
N MET A 1 -62.43 9.08 -21.54
CA MET A 1 -61.11 9.72 -21.65
C MET A 1 -60.22 9.13 -20.58
N GLY A 2 -59.39 8.15 -20.92
CA GLY A 2 -58.38 7.59 -20.01
C GLY A 2 -57.01 7.78 -20.66
N PRO A 3 -55.97 8.21 -19.93
CA PRO A 3 -54.65 8.34 -20.53
C PRO A 3 -53.95 6.97 -20.48
N LEU A 4 -53.68 6.41 -21.66
CA LEU A 4 -52.69 5.35 -21.81
C LEU A 4 -51.30 5.97 -21.63
N LEU A 5 -50.62 5.63 -20.53
CA LEU A 5 -49.20 5.88 -20.37
C LEU A 5 -48.44 4.79 -21.15
N TRP A 6 -47.88 5.14 -22.31
CA TRP A 6 -46.90 4.30 -22.98
C TRP A 6 -45.56 4.42 -22.26
N LEU A 7 -45.23 3.43 -21.43
CA LEU A 7 -43.87 3.19 -20.93
C LEU A 7 -43.03 2.67 -22.09
N LEU A 8 -42.25 3.56 -22.70
CA LEU A 8 -41.10 3.20 -23.54
C LEU A 8 -40.06 2.51 -22.67
N LEU A 9 -40.14 1.18 -22.57
CA LEU A 9 -39.02 0.32 -22.21
C LEU A 9 -38.01 0.40 -23.37
N VAL A 10 -37.05 1.32 -23.27
CA VAL A 10 -35.82 1.23 -24.05
C VAL A 10 -35.00 0.10 -23.44
N PRO A 11 -34.74 -1.01 -24.15
CA PRO A 11 -33.72 -1.93 -23.70
C PRO A 11 -32.37 -1.23 -23.91
N LEU A 12 -31.76 -0.75 -22.83
CA LEU A 12 -30.33 -0.47 -22.82
C LEU A 12 -29.65 -1.82 -23.05
N ALA A 13 -29.32 -2.11 -24.31
CA ALA A 13 -28.46 -3.22 -24.64
C ALA A 13 -27.10 -2.96 -23.99
N ALA A 14 -26.85 -3.60 -22.84
CA ALA A 14 -25.54 -3.63 -22.23
C ALA A 14 -24.58 -4.30 -23.22
N GLY A 15 -23.59 -3.55 -23.72
CA GLY A 15 -22.54 -4.14 -24.53
C GLY A 15 -21.80 -5.18 -23.71
N SER A 16 -21.82 -6.44 -24.14
CA SER A 16 -21.14 -7.55 -23.48
C SER A 16 -19.87 -7.89 -24.26
N GLY A 17 -18.71 -7.72 -23.63
CA GLY A 17 -17.45 -8.24 -24.17
C GLY A 17 -17.28 -9.71 -23.77
N ALA A 18 -16.71 -10.53 -24.66
CA ALA A 18 -16.33 -11.90 -24.34
C ALA A 18 -14.81 -12.05 -24.46
N TYR A 19 -14.19 -12.58 -23.41
CA TYR A 19 -12.75 -12.72 -23.27
C TYR A 19 -12.36 -14.13 -22.85
N GLU A 20 -11.23 -14.57 -23.34
CA GLU A 20 -10.58 -15.81 -22.93
C GLU A 20 -9.24 -15.49 -22.27
N VAL A 21 -9.04 -16.00 -21.06
CA VAL A 21 -7.80 -15.87 -20.30
C VAL A 21 -7.09 -17.21 -20.33
N TYR A 22 -5.93 -17.26 -20.97
CA TYR A 22 -5.10 -18.44 -21.05
C TYR A 22 -3.98 -18.36 -20.03
N VAL A 23 -3.78 -19.41 -19.24
CA VAL A 23 -2.67 -19.52 -18.28
C VAL A 23 -1.98 -20.87 -18.44
N ASP A 24 -0.64 -20.86 -18.46
CA ASP A 24 0.19 -22.08 -18.47
C ASP A 24 1.15 -22.09 -17.28
N ALA A 25 0.87 -22.97 -16.31
CA ALA A 25 1.66 -23.06 -15.08
C ALA A 25 3.09 -23.61 -15.26
N ARG A 26 3.40 -24.26 -16.40
CA ARG A 26 4.76 -24.75 -16.69
C ARG A 26 5.65 -23.68 -17.29
N ARG A 27 5.06 -22.69 -17.94
CA ARG A 27 5.82 -21.64 -18.64
C ARG A 27 6.11 -20.50 -17.68
N ALA A 28 7.17 -20.66 -16.88
CA ALA A 28 7.72 -19.58 -16.10
C ALA A 28 8.27 -18.50 -17.05
N GLU A 29 7.90 -17.24 -16.80
CA GLU A 29 8.44 -16.11 -17.55
C GLU A 29 9.66 -15.55 -16.82
N ARG A 30 9.46 -15.04 -15.59
CA ARG A 30 10.46 -14.27 -14.83
C ARG A 30 10.15 -14.26 -13.33
N PRO A 31 11.11 -13.85 -12.48
CA PRO A 31 10.80 -13.43 -11.11
C PRO A 31 9.74 -12.33 -11.10
N LEU A 32 8.78 -12.43 -10.18
CA LEU A 32 7.79 -11.40 -9.89
C LEU A 32 8.17 -10.74 -8.56
N GLN A 33 8.76 -9.55 -8.63
CA GLN A 33 8.98 -8.74 -7.45
C GLN A 33 7.69 -7.99 -7.09
N HIS A 34 7.39 -7.87 -5.80
CA HIS A 34 6.22 -7.13 -5.33
C HIS A 34 6.59 -5.65 -5.15
N PHE A 35 6.81 -4.96 -6.27
CA PHE A 35 7.31 -3.59 -6.32
C PHE A 35 6.30 -2.52 -5.87
N TRP A 36 5.04 -2.91 -5.63
CA TRP A 36 3.93 -2.00 -5.32
C TRP A 36 3.62 -1.84 -3.81
N ARG A 37 4.43 -2.42 -2.93
CA ARG A 37 4.16 -2.53 -1.48
C ARG A 37 4.47 -1.24 -0.73
N SER A 38 4.03 -0.11 -1.27
CA SER A 38 4.27 1.23 -0.73
C SER A 38 3.01 2.08 -0.79
N THR A 39 2.85 2.90 0.24
CA THR A 39 1.88 4.00 0.30
C THR A 39 2.55 5.26 0.85
N GLY A 40 1.82 6.37 0.97
CA GLY A 40 2.34 7.60 1.53
C GLY A 40 1.26 8.60 1.91
N PHE A 41 1.67 9.64 2.66
CA PHE A 41 0.83 10.78 2.99
C PHE A 41 1.67 12.01 3.39
N CYS A 42 0.99 13.16 3.41
CA CYS A 42 1.50 14.43 3.91
C CYS A 42 0.68 14.89 5.13
N PRO A 43 1.28 15.20 6.29
CA PRO A 43 0.55 15.83 7.39
C PRO A 43 0.05 17.24 7.00
N PRO A 44 -1.10 17.69 7.53
CA PRO A 44 -1.65 19.01 7.21
C PRO A 44 -0.88 20.15 7.87
N LEU A 45 -1.11 21.37 7.39
CA LEU A 45 -0.60 22.58 8.04
C LEU A 45 -1.16 22.77 9.47
N PRO A 46 -0.39 23.43 10.36
CA PRO A 46 1.00 23.85 10.16
C PRO A 46 1.97 22.67 10.31
N HIS A 47 2.94 22.52 9.40
CA HIS A 47 3.89 21.40 9.41
C HIS A 47 4.72 21.31 10.71
N SER A 48 4.97 22.44 11.37
CA SER A 48 5.62 22.51 12.68
C SER A 48 4.87 21.81 13.81
N ARG A 49 3.61 21.41 13.57
CA ARG A 49 2.76 20.61 14.47
C ARG A 49 2.32 19.30 13.85
N ALA A 50 3.08 18.76 12.90
CA ALA A 50 2.84 17.43 12.32
C ALA A 50 2.74 16.35 13.42
N ASP A 51 3.41 16.55 14.57
CA ASP A 51 3.33 15.69 15.74
C ASP A 51 1.88 15.39 16.18
N LEU A 52 1.01 16.41 16.13
CA LEU A 52 -0.39 16.27 16.51
C LEU A 52 -1.19 15.39 15.55
N PHE A 53 -0.78 15.31 14.28
CA PHE A 53 -1.41 14.50 13.25
C PHE A 53 -0.81 13.10 13.23
N ASP A 54 0.52 12.98 13.15
CA ASP A 54 1.24 11.72 12.98
C ASP A 54 1.10 10.81 14.21
N LEU A 55 1.07 11.40 15.42
CA LEU A 55 0.88 10.68 16.68
C LEU A 55 -0.59 10.65 17.13
N SER A 56 -1.52 11.13 16.29
CA SER A 56 -2.95 11.13 16.61
C SER A 56 -3.52 9.72 16.73
N LYS A 57 -4.66 9.61 17.43
CA LYS A 57 -5.41 8.36 17.49
C LYS A 57 -5.90 7.92 16.10
N ASP A 58 -6.27 8.89 15.27
CA ASP A 58 -6.67 8.68 13.89
C ASP A 58 -5.55 7.99 13.11
N GLN A 59 -4.31 8.50 13.19
CA GLN A 59 -3.19 7.93 12.47
C GLN A 59 -2.73 6.58 13.05
N GLU A 60 -2.82 6.38 14.36
CA GLU A 60 -2.60 5.06 14.98
C GLU A 60 -3.53 3.99 14.38
N LEU A 61 -4.81 4.32 14.20
CA LEU A 61 -5.80 3.46 13.56
C LEU A 61 -5.51 3.29 12.08
N ASN A 62 -5.20 4.37 11.36
CA ASN A 62 -4.89 4.33 9.93
C ASN A 62 -3.75 3.36 9.64
N LEU A 63 -2.64 3.50 10.36
CA LEU A 63 -1.48 2.64 10.25
C LEU A 63 -1.81 1.20 10.67
N ALA A 64 -2.74 0.97 11.61
CA ALA A 64 -3.21 -0.37 11.94
C ALA A 64 -3.95 -1.04 10.77
N TYR A 65 -4.77 -0.29 10.03
CA TYR A 65 -5.43 -0.78 8.82
C TYR A 65 -4.42 -1.03 7.70
N ILE A 66 -3.44 -0.14 7.50
CA ILE A 66 -2.38 -0.30 6.50
C ILE A 66 -1.52 -1.54 6.80
N SER A 67 -1.10 -1.73 8.05
CA SER A 67 -0.34 -2.92 8.46
C SER A 67 -1.17 -4.20 8.52
N SER A 68 -2.50 -4.10 8.41
CA SER A 68 -3.37 -5.28 8.44
C SER A 68 -3.42 -6.05 7.12
N VAL A 69 -2.79 -5.50 6.07
CA VAL A 69 -2.68 -6.17 4.78
C VAL A 69 -1.81 -7.41 4.95
N PRO A 70 -2.31 -8.60 4.59
CA PRO A 70 -1.61 -9.86 4.85
C PRO A 70 -0.24 -9.91 4.17
N HIS A 71 0.68 -10.68 4.76
CA HIS A 71 1.99 -11.01 4.19
C HIS A 71 2.83 -9.78 3.80
N GLY A 72 2.71 -8.69 4.57
CA GLY A 72 3.40 -7.43 4.27
C GLY A 72 2.99 -6.85 2.92
N GLY A 73 1.72 -6.98 2.51
CA GLY A 73 1.26 -6.45 1.21
C GLY A 73 1.38 -4.93 1.08
N ILE A 74 1.59 -4.22 2.18
CA ILE A 74 2.16 -2.88 2.23
C ILE A 74 3.30 -2.93 3.25
N GLU A 75 4.52 -2.66 2.82
CA GLU A 75 5.69 -2.63 3.69
C GLU A 75 6.13 -1.19 3.97
N GLN A 76 5.93 -0.27 3.03
CA GLN A 76 6.49 1.09 3.12
C GLN A 76 5.40 2.15 3.29
N VAL A 77 5.67 3.15 4.15
CA VAL A 77 4.92 4.41 4.20
C VAL A 77 5.87 5.58 3.98
N ARG A 78 5.66 6.34 2.90
CA ARG A 78 6.36 7.59 2.58
C ARG A 78 5.67 8.77 3.25
N ILE A 79 6.40 9.51 4.08
CA ILE A 79 5.81 10.49 5.00
C ILE A 79 6.55 11.80 4.86
N HIS A 80 5.83 12.83 4.41
CA HIS A 80 6.41 14.18 4.30
C HIS A 80 6.64 14.79 5.68
N TRP A 81 7.51 15.80 5.73
CA TRP A 81 7.73 16.65 6.92
C TRP A 81 8.26 15.91 8.17
N LEU A 82 8.91 14.75 8.01
CA LEU A 82 9.31 13.89 9.14
C LEU A 82 10.25 14.55 10.16
N LEU A 83 11.18 15.41 9.75
CA LEU A 83 12.09 16.05 10.73
C LEU A 83 11.52 17.33 11.36
N GLU A 84 10.28 17.73 11.04
CA GLU A 84 9.52 18.62 11.93
C GLU A 84 9.19 17.97 13.27
N LEU A 85 9.23 16.63 13.34
CA LEU A 85 9.09 15.87 14.59
C LEU A 85 10.35 15.92 15.46
N VAL A 86 11.46 16.46 14.95
CA VAL A 86 12.72 16.62 15.69
C VAL A 86 12.79 18.03 16.25
N ALA A 87 12.65 18.17 17.57
CA ALA A 87 12.74 19.47 18.22
C ALA A 87 14.20 19.79 18.60
N LEU A 88 14.75 20.91 18.10
CA LEU A 88 16.00 21.45 18.65
C LEU A 88 15.70 22.31 19.87
N ARG A 89 16.08 21.82 21.05
CA ARG A 89 16.18 22.67 22.25
C ARG A 89 17.62 23.14 22.42
N ASN A 90 17.81 24.45 22.44
CA ASN A 90 19.07 25.16 22.74
C ASN A 90 20.25 24.96 21.76
N CYS A 91 20.10 25.38 20.50
CA CYS A 91 21.27 25.68 19.66
C CYS A 91 21.83 27.08 20.00
N LYS A 92 22.56 27.19 21.12
CA LYS A 92 23.53 28.28 21.29
C LYS A 92 24.88 27.80 20.77
N ALA A 93 25.15 28.10 19.51
CA ALA A 93 26.40 27.90 18.79
C ALA A 93 26.89 26.43 18.67
N ILE A 94 27.20 26.05 17.42
CA ILE A 94 28.22 25.08 16.98
C ILE A 94 28.92 24.38 18.17
N SER A 95 28.56 23.12 18.43
CA SER A 95 28.92 22.25 19.57
C SER A 95 27.84 22.09 20.67
N GLY A 96 26.80 21.33 20.35
CA GLY A 96 25.90 20.76 21.36
C GLY A 96 25.14 19.57 20.78
N SER A 97 25.28 18.40 21.40
CA SER A 97 24.59 17.15 21.01
C SER A 97 23.08 17.33 20.99
N LEU A 98 22.37 16.81 19.96
CA LEU A 98 20.92 16.67 20.01
C LEU A 98 20.55 15.63 21.06
N HIS A 99 19.73 16.01 22.06
CA HIS A 99 19.36 15.08 23.12
C HIS A 99 17.86 14.86 23.34
N ASP A 100 16.97 15.36 22.47
CA ASP A 100 15.51 15.16 22.62
C ASP A 100 14.76 15.03 21.27
N SER A 101 14.84 13.87 20.60
CA SER A 101 14.03 13.50 19.41
C SER A 101 12.76 12.71 19.75
N PHE A 102 12.17 12.91 20.94
CA PHE A 102 11.14 12.03 21.50
C PHE A 102 9.91 11.78 20.60
N CYS A 103 9.43 12.79 19.87
CA CYS A 103 8.27 12.65 18.98
C CYS A 103 8.59 11.79 17.74
N HIS A 104 9.72 12.08 17.08
CA HIS A 104 10.22 11.29 15.96
C HIS A 104 10.45 9.83 16.35
N ASP A 105 11.08 9.61 17.50
CA ASP A 105 11.34 8.29 18.08
C ASP A 105 10.06 7.49 18.35
N ASN A 106 9.04 8.13 18.92
CA ASN A 106 7.75 7.51 19.19
C ASN A 106 7.01 7.16 17.90
N PHE A 107 7.14 7.99 16.86
CA PHE A 107 6.52 7.72 15.57
C PHE A 107 7.20 6.54 14.87
N CYS A 108 8.53 6.53 14.79
CA CYS A 108 9.29 5.40 14.25
C CYS A 108 9.01 4.10 15.01
N HIS A 109 8.86 4.17 16.33
CA HIS A 109 8.48 3.03 17.15
C HIS A 109 7.06 2.53 16.84
N THR A 110 6.15 3.45 16.49
CA THR A 110 4.78 3.11 16.08
C THR A 110 4.77 2.40 14.73
N LEU A 111 5.59 2.83 13.76
CA LEU A 111 5.76 2.16 12.47
C LEU A 111 6.37 0.76 12.65
N LYS A 112 7.46 0.64 13.42
CA LYS A 112 8.11 -0.64 13.71
C LYS A 112 7.19 -1.62 14.42
N LYS A 113 6.39 -1.16 15.41
CA LYS A 113 5.39 -1.98 16.10
C LYS A 113 4.31 -2.56 15.19
N LYS A 114 4.18 -2.02 13.98
CA LYS A 114 3.21 -2.41 12.95
C LYS A 114 3.89 -3.09 11.76
N SER A 115 5.16 -3.48 11.89
CA SER A 115 5.99 -4.08 10.83
C SER A 115 6.05 -3.25 9.54
N LEU A 116 5.85 -1.93 9.63
CA LEU A 116 5.99 -1.02 8.50
C LEU A 116 7.42 -0.47 8.45
N LEU A 117 8.04 -0.58 7.28
CA LEU A 117 9.25 0.11 6.86
C LEU A 117 8.94 1.58 6.57
N GLN A 118 9.88 2.45 6.90
CA GLN A 118 9.76 3.89 6.73
C GLN A 118 10.49 4.33 5.45
N VAL A 119 9.91 5.29 4.72
CA VAL A 119 10.72 6.21 3.91
C VAL A 119 11.03 7.40 4.78
N PHE A 120 12.31 7.73 4.91
CA PHE A 120 12.72 9.01 5.46
C PHE A 120 12.69 10.01 4.31
N ASP A 121 11.64 10.81 4.22
CA ASP A 121 11.72 12.08 3.48
C ASP A 121 12.55 13.04 4.37
N GLU A 122 13.80 13.29 3.98
CA GLU A 122 14.79 14.02 4.77
C GLU A 122 14.56 15.53 4.74
N ARG A 123 13.43 16.05 5.24
CA ARG A 123 13.39 17.49 5.55
C ARG A 123 14.15 17.77 6.83
N ILE A 124 15.39 18.24 6.78
CA ILE A 124 16.09 18.73 7.97
C ILE A 124 15.67 20.17 8.20
N TRP A 125 14.84 20.44 9.20
CA TRP A 125 15.03 21.54 10.17
C TRP A 125 13.80 21.71 11.10
N PRO A 126 13.96 22.08 12.39
CA PRO A 126 12.86 22.11 13.37
C PRO A 126 11.92 23.30 13.26
N ALA A 127 10.73 23.08 13.83
CA ALA A 127 9.75 24.10 14.18
C ALA A 127 10.34 25.38 14.78
N GLY A 128 10.18 26.50 14.07
CA GLY A 128 10.30 27.86 14.61
C GLY A 128 11.55 28.66 14.22
N ALA A 129 12.45 28.13 13.39
CA ALA A 129 13.56 28.89 12.85
C ALA A 129 13.20 29.52 11.49
N THR A 130 13.25 30.86 11.40
CA THR A 130 13.08 31.61 10.16
C THR A 130 14.45 31.83 9.52
N ILE A 131 14.69 31.31 8.31
CA ILE A 131 15.93 31.58 7.57
C ILE A 131 15.60 32.03 6.15
N VAL A 132 16.27 33.10 5.74
CA VAL A 132 16.06 33.82 4.48
C VAL A 132 16.93 33.24 3.34
N CYS A 133 17.98 32.44 3.63
CA CYS A 133 18.85 31.76 2.64
C CYS A 133 19.58 30.51 3.22
N PHE A 134 19.71 29.42 2.45
CA PHE A 134 20.57 28.26 2.77
C PHE A 134 22.06 28.64 2.59
N ASP A 135 22.83 28.75 3.68
CA ASP A 135 24.27 29.08 3.68
C ASP A 135 25.15 27.93 4.21
N LEU A 136 26.47 28.10 4.19
CA LEU A 136 27.47 27.09 4.60
C LEU A 136 27.22 26.54 6.02
N GLY A 137 26.72 27.35 6.96
CA GLY A 137 26.47 26.91 8.34
C GLY A 137 25.26 25.98 8.46
N HIS A 138 24.32 26.06 7.51
CA HIS A 138 23.18 25.15 7.46
C HIS A 138 23.56 23.77 6.92
N VAL A 139 24.53 23.70 6.00
CA VAL A 139 24.97 22.46 5.36
C VAL A 139 25.66 21.50 6.36
N GLU A 140 26.52 22.02 7.24
CA GLU A 140 27.16 21.20 8.30
C GLU A 140 26.17 20.68 9.36
N LEU A 141 25.13 21.48 9.63
CA LEU A 141 24.10 21.17 10.60
C LEU A 141 23.13 20.10 10.10
N VAL A 142 22.79 20.17 8.82
CA VAL A 142 22.06 19.15 8.04
C VAL A 142 22.79 17.80 8.11
N HIS A 143 24.09 17.78 7.80
CA HIS A 143 24.94 16.60 7.90
C HIS A 143 24.94 16.01 9.32
N SER A 144 25.13 16.86 10.34
CA SER A 144 25.17 16.42 11.74
C SER A 144 23.82 15.87 12.21
N LEU A 145 22.70 16.53 11.83
CA LEU A 145 21.36 16.08 12.18
C LEU A 145 21.06 14.71 11.60
N ILE A 146 21.40 14.45 10.34
CA ILE A 146 21.14 13.15 9.71
C ILE A 146 21.94 12.05 10.40
N ASN A 147 23.23 12.30 10.67
CA ASN A 147 24.07 11.33 11.35
C ASN A 147 23.51 10.97 12.73
N GLU A 148 23.06 11.97 13.50
CA GLU A 148 22.49 11.76 14.85
C GLU A 148 21.05 11.23 14.83
N ALA A 149 20.23 11.58 13.85
CA ALA A 149 18.84 11.16 13.74
C ALA A 149 18.69 9.72 13.23
N CYS A 150 19.73 9.13 12.63
CA CYS A 150 19.72 7.76 12.15
C CYS A 150 19.53 6.77 13.32
N PRO A 151 18.38 6.07 13.42
CA PRO A 151 18.06 5.26 14.60
C PRO A 151 18.66 3.85 14.53
N THR A 152 19.89 3.72 14.02
CA THR A 152 20.62 2.45 13.83
C THR A 152 20.85 1.74 15.16
N ASP A 153 21.17 2.46 16.22
CA ASP A 153 21.32 1.91 17.58
C ASP A 153 20.01 1.39 18.16
N ARG A 154 18.89 2.06 17.86
CA ARG A 154 17.57 1.74 18.42
C ARG A 154 16.88 0.59 17.69
N TYR A 155 17.00 0.55 16.36
CA TYR A 155 16.28 -0.43 15.54
C TYR A 155 17.15 -1.51 14.93
N GLY A 156 18.48 -1.36 14.98
CA GLY A 156 19.45 -2.25 14.37
C GLY A 156 19.72 -1.88 12.91
N LEU A 157 20.99 -1.88 12.52
CA LEU A 157 21.43 -1.51 11.17
C LEU A 157 20.76 -2.35 10.07
N GLU A 158 20.55 -3.66 10.29
CA GLU A 158 19.89 -4.53 9.31
C GLU A 158 18.46 -4.06 8.98
N HIS A 159 17.74 -3.50 9.96
CA HIS A 159 16.40 -2.98 9.74
C HIS A 159 16.45 -1.61 9.06
N VAL A 160 17.29 -0.70 9.55
CA VAL A 160 17.40 0.67 9.01
C VAL A 160 17.96 0.69 7.59
N ALA A 161 18.86 -0.23 7.24
CA ALA A 161 19.38 -0.36 5.87
C ALA A 161 18.31 -0.76 4.83
N LYS A 162 17.13 -1.24 5.27
CA LYS A 162 16.00 -1.52 4.37
C LYS A 162 15.25 -0.24 3.99
N TRP A 163 15.34 0.81 4.81
CA TRP A 163 14.65 2.08 4.59
C TRP A 163 15.15 2.76 3.31
N ASN A 164 14.27 3.55 2.71
CA ASN A 164 14.59 4.41 1.59
C ASN A 164 14.73 5.83 2.15
N PHE A 165 15.95 6.33 2.31
CA PHE A 165 16.15 7.74 2.63
C PHE A 165 16.07 8.54 1.34
N GLU A 166 15.31 9.62 1.35
CA GLU A 166 14.95 10.38 0.17
C GLU A 166 15.14 11.87 0.41
N THR A 167 15.46 12.60 -0.65
CA THR A 167 15.44 14.07 -0.64
C THR A 167 14.05 14.63 -0.33
N TRP A 168 14.01 15.92 0.01
CA TRP A 168 12.79 16.72 0.10
C TRP A 168 11.87 16.51 -1.10
N ASN A 169 10.59 16.25 -0.83
CA ASN A 169 9.53 16.07 -1.82
C ASN A 169 9.39 17.21 -2.85
N GLU A 170 9.30 16.86 -4.13
CA GLU A 170 8.94 17.75 -5.24
C GLU A 170 9.65 19.12 -5.22
N PRO A 171 11.00 19.16 -5.23
CA PRO A 171 11.74 20.41 -5.06
C PRO A 171 11.46 21.47 -6.14
N ASP A 172 11.09 21.07 -7.36
CA ASP A 172 10.72 21.99 -8.45
C ASP A 172 9.29 22.55 -8.30
N HIS A 173 8.48 22.03 -7.36
CA HIS A 173 7.17 22.58 -7.00
C HIS A 173 7.25 23.67 -5.91
N HIS A 174 8.44 23.89 -5.34
CA HIS A 174 8.75 24.96 -4.39
C HIS A 174 7.94 24.95 -3.08
N ASP A 175 7.47 23.79 -2.62
CA ASP A 175 6.85 23.64 -1.31
C ASP A 175 7.89 23.51 -0.19
N PHE A 176 8.55 24.63 0.10
CA PHE A 176 9.64 24.72 1.09
C PHE A 176 9.23 25.45 2.39
N ASP A 177 7.93 25.73 2.59
CA ASP A 177 7.43 26.69 3.60
C ASP A 177 8.22 28.01 3.58
N ASN A 178 8.96 28.29 4.67
CA ASN A 178 9.75 29.50 4.88
C ASN A 178 11.22 29.32 4.48
N VAL A 179 11.61 28.18 3.90
CA VAL A 179 12.99 27.90 3.50
C VAL A 179 13.20 28.38 2.06
N SER A 180 14.21 29.23 1.84
CA SER A 180 14.65 29.58 0.49
C SER A 180 15.62 28.53 -0.04
N MET A 181 15.14 27.69 -0.96
CA MET A 181 15.92 26.62 -1.59
C MET A 181 16.23 26.96 -3.05
N THR A 182 17.48 27.33 -3.33
CA THR A 182 17.98 27.51 -4.70
C THR A 182 18.45 26.17 -5.28
N VAL A 183 18.75 26.12 -6.60
CA VAL A 183 19.37 24.93 -7.21
C VAL A 183 20.67 24.55 -6.48
N GLU A 184 21.58 25.50 -6.32
CA GLU A 184 22.85 25.27 -5.60
C GLU A 184 22.62 24.89 -4.14
N GLY A 185 21.66 25.53 -3.46
CA GLY A 185 21.27 25.19 -2.10
C GLY A 185 20.78 23.74 -1.98
N PHE A 186 20.00 23.28 -2.96
CA PHE A 186 19.51 21.91 -3.00
C PHE A 186 20.63 20.89 -3.26
N LEU A 187 21.62 21.21 -4.11
CA LEU A 187 22.79 20.36 -4.31
C LEU A 187 23.64 20.24 -3.04
N ASN A 188 23.85 21.35 -2.32
CA ASN A 188 24.57 21.33 -1.05
C ASN A 188 23.80 20.57 0.03
N TYR A 189 22.47 20.71 0.07
CA TYR A 189 21.59 19.90 0.92
C TYR A 189 21.75 18.41 0.59
N TYR A 190 21.73 18.03 -0.68
CA TYR A 190 21.91 16.65 -1.11
C TYR A 190 23.26 16.06 -0.66
N ASP A 191 24.34 16.82 -0.79
CA ASP A 191 25.67 16.37 -0.36
C ASP A 191 25.74 16.15 1.15
N ALA A 192 25.12 17.03 1.93
CA ALA A 192 25.07 16.90 3.39
C ALA A 192 24.23 15.71 3.84
N CYS A 193 23.12 15.44 3.16
CA CYS A 193 22.35 14.21 3.33
C CYS A 193 23.17 12.97 3.00
N SER A 194 23.83 13.00 1.84
CA SER A 194 24.62 11.88 1.36
C SER A 194 25.74 11.52 2.34
N GLU A 195 26.54 12.50 2.74
CA GLU A 195 27.66 12.29 3.64
C GLU A 195 27.22 12.04 5.09
N GLY A 196 26.12 12.64 5.55
CA GLY A 196 25.56 12.40 6.89
C GLY A 196 25.11 10.95 7.07
N LEU A 197 24.39 10.40 6.08
CA LEU A 197 24.01 8.99 6.06
C LEU A 197 25.23 8.08 5.96
N ARG A 198 26.21 8.44 5.12
CA ARG A 198 27.44 7.66 4.95
C ARG A 198 28.26 7.60 6.23
N ALA A 199 28.29 8.69 7.01
CA ALA A 199 28.92 8.75 8.32
C ALA A 199 28.22 7.84 9.34
N ALA A 200 26.89 7.75 9.31
CA ALA A 200 26.13 6.82 10.14
C ALA A 200 26.37 5.35 9.72
N SER A 201 26.25 5.05 8.43
CA SER A 201 26.66 3.77 7.84
C SER A 201 26.64 3.79 6.30
N PRO A 202 27.65 3.22 5.63
CA PRO A 202 27.66 3.11 4.16
C PRO A 202 26.62 2.12 3.60
N LEU A 203 25.90 1.39 4.46
CA LEU A 203 24.84 0.47 4.03
C LEU A 203 23.47 1.14 3.86
N LEU A 204 23.32 2.41 4.26
CA LEU A 204 22.06 3.15 4.14
C LEU A 204 21.89 3.65 2.70
N LYS A 205 20.70 3.39 2.13
CA LYS A 205 20.33 3.82 0.77
C LYS A 205 19.84 5.25 0.76
N PHE A 206 20.25 6.04 -0.23
CA PHE A 206 19.76 7.40 -0.46
C PHE A 206 19.48 7.70 -1.92
N GLY A 207 18.37 8.38 -2.20
CA GLY A 207 17.97 8.75 -3.55
C GLY A 207 17.08 9.99 -3.60
N GLY A 208 16.68 10.36 -4.81
CA GLY A 208 15.89 11.56 -5.09
C GLY A 208 15.74 11.79 -6.59
N PRO A 209 15.16 12.92 -7.03
CA PRO A 209 14.65 14.04 -6.24
C PRO A 209 13.18 13.90 -5.79
N GLY A 210 12.45 12.87 -6.22
CA GLY A 210 11.01 12.72 -5.92
C GLY A 210 10.16 13.81 -6.57
N ASP A 211 10.25 13.95 -7.91
CA ASP A 211 9.53 14.99 -8.65
C ASP A 211 9.19 14.57 -10.10
N SER A 212 8.50 15.44 -10.84
CA SER A 212 7.91 15.19 -12.15
C SER A 212 8.90 15.02 -13.30
N PHE A 213 10.19 15.39 -13.20
CA PHE A 213 11.14 15.37 -14.33
C PHE A 213 10.53 15.91 -15.64
N HIS A 214 9.93 17.09 -15.61
CA HIS A 214 9.47 17.72 -16.84
C HIS A 214 10.68 18.04 -17.73
N PRO A 215 10.52 17.97 -19.07
CA PRO A 215 11.61 18.33 -19.97
C PRO A 215 12.18 19.71 -19.66
N LEU A 216 13.49 19.86 -19.82
CA LEU A 216 14.19 21.14 -19.64
C LEU A 216 13.47 22.27 -20.43
N PRO A 217 13.32 23.47 -19.85
CA PRO A 217 13.90 23.93 -18.58
C PRO A 217 12.97 23.77 -17.35
N LYS A 218 11.90 22.97 -17.42
CA LYS A 218 10.80 23.02 -16.42
C LYS A 218 11.10 22.43 -15.04
N SER A 219 11.95 21.40 -14.96
CA SER A 219 12.37 20.78 -13.68
C SER A 219 13.86 20.99 -13.41
N PRO A 220 14.30 22.25 -13.20
CA PRO A 220 15.72 22.60 -13.12
C PRO A 220 16.45 21.89 -11.98
N ILE A 221 15.84 21.71 -10.80
CA ILE A 221 16.46 21.04 -9.66
C ILE A 221 16.65 19.55 -9.97
N CYS A 222 15.65 18.88 -10.54
CA CYS A 222 15.78 17.47 -10.92
C CYS A 222 16.97 17.19 -11.84
N TRP A 223 17.06 17.94 -12.94
CA TRP A 223 18.12 17.73 -13.92
C TRP A 223 19.50 18.17 -13.40
N SER A 224 19.54 19.21 -12.55
CA SER A 224 20.77 19.65 -11.90
C SER A 224 21.28 18.64 -10.89
N LEU A 225 20.39 18.00 -10.11
CA LEU A 225 20.76 16.93 -9.18
C LEU A 225 21.41 15.76 -9.90
N LEU A 226 20.80 15.27 -10.99
CA LEU A 226 21.38 14.17 -11.76
C LEU A 226 22.74 14.56 -12.37
N CYS A 227 22.87 15.79 -12.87
CA CYS A 227 24.14 16.30 -13.38
C CYS A 227 25.21 16.34 -12.28
N HIS A 228 24.84 16.82 -11.09
CA HIS A 228 25.71 16.91 -9.91
C HIS A 228 26.17 15.55 -9.42
N CYS A 229 25.26 14.58 -9.29
CA CYS A 229 25.62 13.22 -8.90
C CYS A 229 26.51 12.55 -9.95
N TYR A 230 26.31 12.87 -11.23
CA TYR A 230 27.06 12.23 -12.33
C TYR A 230 28.50 12.76 -12.46
N ASN A 231 28.70 14.08 -12.43
CA ASN A 231 29.99 14.74 -12.71
C ASN A 231 30.22 16.02 -11.88
N GLY A 232 29.35 16.34 -10.92
CA GLY A 232 29.52 17.47 -10.01
C GLY A 232 30.66 17.27 -9.02
N THR A 233 30.84 18.22 -8.12
CA THR A 233 31.86 18.15 -7.06
C THR A 233 31.16 18.10 -5.72
N ASN A 234 31.38 17.04 -4.95
CA ASN A 234 30.82 16.90 -3.61
C ASN A 234 31.31 18.03 -2.71
N PHE A 235 30.39 18.73 -2.04
CA PHE A 235 30.65 19.87 -1.19
C PHE A 235 31.63 19.58 -0.04
N PHE A 236 31.56 18.39 0.57
CA PHE A 236 32.37 18.03 1.74
C PHE A 236 33.71 17.40 1.36
N THR A 237 33.72 16.52 0.37
CA THR A 237 34.91 15.70 0.04
C THR A 237 35.73 16.29 -1.10
N GLY A 238 35.13 17.15 -1.94
CA GLY A 238 35.74 17.63 -3.18
C GLY A 238 35.87 16.55 -4.27
N GLU A 239 35.33 15.35 -4.05
CA GLU A 239 35.34 14.27 -5.03
C GLU A 239 34.40 14.57 -6.21
N THR A 240 34.71 14.03 -7.39
CA THR A 240 33.83 14.12 -8.56
C THR A 240 32.74 13.05 -8.50
N GLY A 241 31.49 13.48 -8.67
CA GLY A 241 30.30 12.65 -8.54
C GLY A 241 29.89 12.46 -7.08
N VAL A 242 28.61 12.14 -6.88
CA VAL A 242 28.00 11.93 -5.56
C VAL A 242 27.14 10.66 -5.62
N ARG A 243 27.07 9.92 -4.52
CA ARG A 243 26.24 8.71 -4.41
C ARG A 243 24.79 9.01 -4.82
N LEU A 244 24.19 8.11 -5.59
CA LEU A 244 22.77 8.11 -5.96
C LEU A 244 22.31 6.65 -6.09
N ASP A 245 21.70 6.11 -5.04
CA ASP A 245 21.36 4.68 -4.99
C ASP A 245 20.07 4.35 -5.76
N TYR A 246 19.16 5.32 -5.86
CA TYR A 246 17.97 5.25 -6.68
C TYR A 246 17.54 6.64 -7.18
N ILE A 247 16.76 6.67 -8.26
CA ILE A 247 16.12 7.88 -8.80
C ILE A 247 14.62 7.74 -8.59
N SER A 248 14.03 8.66 -7.82
CA SER A 248 12.58 8.75 -7.61
C SER A 248 11.96 9.84 -8.47
N LEU A 249 10.83 9.53 -9.09
CA LEU A 249 10.07 10.43 -9.94
C LEU A 249 8.57 10.33 -9.63
N HIS A 250 7.81 11.41 -9.87
CA HIS A 250 6.36 11.41 -9.68
C HIS A 250 5.66 11.54 -11.03
N LYS A 251 5.10 10.43 -11.52
CA LYS A 251 4.27 10.44 -12.74
C LYS A 251 2.87 9.95 -12.41
N LYS A 252 1.89 10.85 -12.57
CA LYS A 252 0.47 10.60 -12.29
C LYS A 252 -0.33 10.45 -13.59
N GLY A 253 -1.46 9.77 -13.52
CA GLY A 253 -2.18 9.28 -14.69
C GLY A 253 -3.15 10.25 -15.36
N SER A 254 -3.48 11.39 -14.74
CA SER A 254 -4.53 12.30 -15.24
C SER A 254 -5.86 11.58 -15.58
N GLY A 255 -6.21 10.55 -14.81
CA GLY A 255 -7.36 9.69 -15.02
C GLY A 255 -7.13 8.48 -15.93
N SER A 256 -5.93 8.33 -16.51
CA SER A 256 -5.56 7.19 -17.36
C SER A 256 -4.46 6.33 -16.72
N SER A 257 -4.66 5.01 -16.72
CA SER A 257 -3.70 4.07 -16.14
C SER A 257 -2.40 3.99 -16.94
N LEU A 258 -2.50 3.77 -18.26
CA LEU A 258 -1.32 3.60 -19.12
C LEU A 258 -0.48 4.87 -19.24
N TYR A 259 -1.09 6.05 -19.08
CA TYR A 259 -0.39 7.32 -19.18
C TYR A 259 0.69 7.49 -18.10
N ILE A 260 0.56 6.83 -16.94
CA ILE A 260 1.61 6.77 -15.92
C ILE A 260 2.87 6.15 -16.54
N LEU A 261 2.75 4.91 -17.00
CA LEU A 261 3.87 4.14 -17.55
C LEU A 261 4.51 4.82 -18.77
N GLN A 262 3.70 5.44 -19.63
CA GLN A 262 4.22 6.16 -20.81
C GLN A 262 5.14 7.32 -20.40
N GLN A 263 4.73 8.12 -19.41
CA GLN A 263 5.52 9.24 -18.93
C GLN A 263 6.79 8.79 -18.19
N GLU A 264 6.72 7.69 -17.42
CA GLU A 264 7.88 7.11 -16.75
C GLU A 264 8.92 6.66 -17.77
N VAL A 265 8.52 5.89 -18.78
CA VAL A 265 9.41 5.38 -19.82
C VAL A 265 10.06 6.54 -20.57
N GLU A 266 9.31 7.58 -20.93
CA GLU A 266 9.85 8.76 -21.60
C GLU A 266 10.90 9.48 -20.74
N ALA A 267 10.59 9.74 -19.47
CA ALA A 267 11.50 10.43 -18.56
C ALA A 267 12.78 9.62 -18.31
N VAL A 268 12.66 8.32 -18.05
CA VAL A 268 13.82 7.45 -17.77
C VAL A 268 14.68 7.25 -19.02
N GLN A 269 14.09 7.13 -20.21
CA GLN A 269 14.88 7.07 -21.45
C GLN A 269 15.69 8.35 -21.67
N GLN A 270 15.13 9.50 -21.33
CA GLN A 270 15.86 10.77 -21.36
C GLN A 270 17.00 10.77 -20.33
N ILE A 271 16.76 10.30 -19.11
CA ILE A 271 17.80 10.15 -18.07
C ILE A 271 18.92 9.25 -18.57
N GLN A 272 18.62 8.05 -19.07
CA GLN A 272 19.61 7.10 -19.57
C GLN A 272 20.41 7.63 -20.76
N LYS A 273 19.79 8.49 -21.59
CA LYS A 273 20.48 9.15 -22.71
C LYS A 273 21.47 10.21 -22.24
N LEU A 274 21.12 10.99 -21.21
CA LEU A 274 21.95 12.07 -20.68
C LEU A 274 23.01 11.57 -19.71
N PHE A 275 22.70 10.50 -18.97
CA PHE A 275 23.52 9.93 -17.89
C PHE A 275 23.66 8.40 -18.07
N PRO A 276 24.43 7.92 -19.07
CA PRO A 276 24.50 6.49 -19.40
C PRO A 276 24.91 5.57 -18.23
N ASN A 277 25.77 6.05 -17.34
CA ASN A 277 26.20 5.28 -16.15
C ASN A 277 25.08 5.09 -15.12
N PHE A 278 23.96 5.82 -15.22
CA PHE A 278 22.77 5.62 -14.37
C PHE A 278 21.78 4.60 -14.93
N SER A 279 22.11 3.90 -16.03
CA SER A 279 21.23 2.89 -16.63
C SER A 279 20.86 1.74 -15.69
N SER A 280 21.72 1.38 -14.73
CA SER A 280 21.45 0.35 -13.72
C SER A 280 20.84 0.88 -12.42
N VAL A 281 20.77 2.20 -12.23
CA VAL A 281 20.24 2.81 -11.00
C VAL A 281 18.75 2.50 -10.90
N ALA A 282 18.29 2.14 -9.70
CA ALA A 282 16.90 1.78 -9.48
C ALA A 282 15.98 2.98 -9.73
N ILE A 283 14.84 2.76 -10.41
CA ILE A 283 13.83 3.78 -10.66
C ILE A 283 12.60 3.54 -9.80
N TYR A 284 12.19 4.56 -9.06
CA TYR A 284 11.00 4.57 -8.22
C TYR A 284 9.98 5.55 -8.81
N ASN A 285 8.71 5.16 -8.85
CA ASN A 285 7.60 6.11 -8.88
C ASN A 285 6.83 6.02 -7.56
N ASP A 286 7.26 6.82 -6.60
CA ASP A 286 6.76 6.85 -5.23
C ASP A 286 5.49 7.71 -5.05
N GLU A 287 4.95 8.26 -6.14
CA GLU A 287 3.60 8.85 -6.19
C GLU A 287 2.86 8.55 -7.51
N ALA A 288 2.78 7.27 -7.87
CA ALA A 288 2.22 6.74 -9.12
C ALA A 288 0.69 6.73 -9.18
N ASP A 289 0.06 7.86 -8.87
CA ASP A 289 -1.37 7.90 -8.66
C ASP A 289 -2.19 8.04 -9.95
N PRO A 290 -3.42 7.49 -10.02
CA PRO A 290 -4.33 7.73 -11.13
C PRO A 290 -4.57 9.21 -11.45
N MET A 291 -4.61 10.08 -10.44
CA MET A 291 -4.92 11.50 -10.59
C MET A 291 -4.34 12.31 -9.41
N VAL A 292 -3.78 13.48 -9.72
CA VAL A 292 -3.28 14.48 -8.75
C VAL A 292 -4.41 15.02 -7.86
N GLY A 293 -4.03 15.60 -6.71
CA GLY A 293 -4.96 16.19 -5.75
C GLY A 293 -5.72 15.13 -4.96
N TRP A 294 -5.09 14.57 -3.92
CA TRP A 294 -5.65 13.49 -3.11
C TRP A 294 -7.00 13.85 -2.45
N SER A 295 -7.16 15.12 -2.06
CA SER A 295 -8.32 15.63 -1.33
C SER A 295 -9.52 15.96 -2.22
N ILE A 296 -9.34 16.02 -3.55
CA ILE A 296 -10.41 16.32 -4.50
C ILE A 296 -11.42 15.16 -4.48
N PRO A 297 -12.70 15.40 -4.15
CA PRO A 297 -13.69 14.33 -4.09
C PRO A 297 -13.97 13.76 -5.48
N GLN A 298 -13.83 12.45 -5.62
CA GLN A 298 -14.14 11.70 -6.82
C GLN A 298 -14.92 10.44 -6.46
N LEU A 299 -16.02 10.17 -7.15
CA LEU A 299 -16.85 8.99 -6.86
C LEU A 299 -16.07 7.69 -7.05
N TRP A 300 -15.26 7.59 -8.11
CA TRP A 300 -14.47 6.39 -8.40
C TRP A 300 -13.39 6.08 -7.36
N ARG A 301 -12.98 7.06 -6.52
CA ARG A 301 -12.03 6.86 -5.41
C ARG A 301 -12.65 6.11 -4.22
N ALA A 302 -13.98 5.99 -4.18
CA ALA A 302 -14.72 5.45 -3.05
C ALA A 302 -14.82 3.91 -3.05
N ASP A 303 -14.72 3.28 -4.21
CA ASP A 303 -15.15 1.90 -4.39
C ASP A 303 -14.19 1.06 -5.27
N VAL A 304 -14.68 -0.03 -5.87
CA VAL A 304 -13.89 -0.97 -6.66
C VAL A 304 -13.36 -0.35 -7.96
N THR A 305 -13.85 0.82 -8.39
CA THR A 305 -13.30 1.50 -9.59
C THR A 305 -11.83 1.85 -9.36
N TYR A 306 -11.52 2.49 -8.23
CA TYR A 306 -10.14 2.80 -7.88
C TYR A 306 -9.33 1.51 -7.63
N ALA A 307 -9.92 0.55 -6.91
CA ALA A 307 -9.24 -0.72 -6.61
C ALA A 307 -8.80 -1.47 -7.89
N ALA A 308 -9.71 -1.64 -8.85
CA ALA A 308 -9.43 -2.30 -10.12
C ALA A 308 -8.44 -1.49 -10.98
N MET A 309 -8.48 -0.16 -10.92
CA MET A 309 -7.51 0.70 -11.61
C MET A 309 -6.09 0.56 -11.03
N VAL A 310 -5.94 0.43 -9.71
CA VAL A 310 -4.63 0.16 -9.07
C VAL A 310 -4.07 -1.19 -9.53
N VAL A 311 -4.89 -2.24 -9.55
CA VAL A 311 -4.49 -3.55 -10.08
C VAL A 311 -4.07 -3.43 -11.56
N LYS A 312 -4.86 -2.71 -12.37
CA LYS A 312 -4.54 -2.47 -13.79
C LYS A 312 -3.19 -1.78 -13.97
N ILE A 313 -2.91 -0.73 -13.20
CA ILE A 313 -1.63 -0.01 -13.22
C ILE A 313 -0.49 -0.99 -12.92
N ILE A 314 -0.57 -1.75 -11.82
CA ILE A 314 0.48 -2.71 -11.43
C ILE A 314 0.72 -3.75 -12.54
N ILE A 315 -0.35 -4.33 -13.09
CA ILE A 315 -0.24 -5.34 -14.14
C ILE A 315 0.33 -4.75 -15.44
N GLN A 316 0.00 -3.51 -15.79
CA GLN A 316 0.63 -2.81 -16.92
C GLN A 316 2.14 -2.64 -16.69
N HIS A 317 2.59 -2.25 -15.50
CA HIS A 317 4.03 -2.11 -15.21
C HIS A 317 4.74 -3.46 -15.28
N GLN A 318 4.14 -4.52 -14.71
CA GLN A 318 4.73 -5.85 -14.79
C GLN A 318 4.82 -6.35 -16.23
N ASN A 319 3.71 -6.35 -16.98
CA ASN A 319 3.62 -7.00 -18.29
C ASN A 319 4.20 -6.17 -19.43
N LEU A 320 4.13 -4.83 -19.34
CA LEU A 320 4.52 -3.93 -20.43
C LEU A 320 5.89 -3.27 -20.21
N LEU A 321 6.50 -3.39 -19.03
CA LEU A 321 7.83 -2.87 -18.73
C LEU A 321 8.74 -3.95 -18.16
N ILE A 322 8.49 -4.40 -16.93
CA ILE A 322 9.42 -5.23 -16.17
C ILE A 322 9.65 -6.59 -16.84
N SER A 323 8.60 -7.21 -17.38
CA SER A 323 8.71 -8.54 -18.01
C SER A 323 9.24 -8.52 -19.44
N LYS A 324 9.45 -7.34 -20.06
CA LYS A 324 9.91 -7.25 -21.45
C LYS A 324 11.34 -7.75 -21.61
N ALA A 325 11.57 -8.55 -22.67
CA ALA A 325 12.87 -9.13 -23.02
C ALA A 325 14.01 -8.11 -23.05
N ASN A 326 13.75 -6.95 -23.66
CA ASN A 326 14.74 -5.92 -23.92
C ASN A 326 14.57 -4.70 -22.99
N ASN A 327 14.01 -4.89 -21.80
CA ASN A 327 13.86 -3.81 -20.83
C ASN A 327 15.24 -3.34 -20.34
N THR A 328 15.51 -2.05 -20.45
CA THR A 328 16.73 -1.40 -19.93
C THR A 328 16.48 -0.62 -18.64
N ILE A 329 15.23 -0.52 -18.17
CA ILE A 329 14.85 0.29 -17.01
C ILE A 329 14.78 -0.60 -15.77
N ASN A 330 15.58 -0.29 -14.77
CA ASN A 330 15.58 -0.96 -13.47
C ASN A 330 14.43 -0.46 -12.56
N TYR A 331 13.18 -0.63 -13.03
CA TYR A 331 12.00 -0.20 -12.29
C TYR A 331 11.79 -1.07 -11.06
N THR A 332 11.86 -0.48 -9.88
CA THR A 332 12.01 -1.21 -8.61
C THR A 332 10.87 -0.92 -7.61
N LEU A 333 10.24 0.25 -7.69
CA LEU A 333 9.20 0.64 -6.74
C LEU A 333 8.09 1.46 -7.41
N LEU A 334 6.85 1.11 -7.08
CA LEU A 334 5.64 1.88 -7.38
C LEU A 334 4.89 2.11 -6.07
N SER A 335 4.58 3.35 -5.74
CA SER A 335 3.77 3.68 -4.56
C SER A 335 2.49 4.38 -4.99
N ASN A 336 1.38 4.00 -4.36
CA ASN A 336 0.16 4.79 -4.44
C ASN A 336 0.10 5.68 -3.20
N ASP A 337 0.12 6.99 -3.37
CA ASP A 337 0.20 7.94 -2.27
C ASP A 337 -1.20 8.18 -1.68
N ASN A 338 -1.67 7.22 -0.90
CA ASN A 338 -3.07 7.10 -0.50
C ASN A 338 -3.29 6.74 0.98
N ALA A 339 -2.28 6.91 1.84
CA ALA A 339 -2.40 6.76 3.29
C ALA A 339 -2.95 8.01 3.99
N PHE A 340 -3.47 8.99 3.26
CA PHE A 340 -4.12 10.17 3.85
C PHE A 340 -5.34 9.80 4.70
N LEU A 341 -5.65 10.66 5.66
CA LEU A 341 -6.92 10.63 6.41
C LEU A 341 -7.98 11.44 5.68
N SER A 342 -9.15 10.85 5.41
CA SER A 342 -10.25 11.56 4.76
C SER A 342 -10.87 12.62 5.67
N TYR A 343 -11.42 13.69 5.09
CA TYR A 343 -12.09 14.78 5.80
C TYR A 343 -13.59 14.85 5.46
N TYR A 344 -14.39 15.27 6.44
CA TYR A 344 -15.79 15.65 6.21
C TYR A 344 -15.90 16.74 5.12
N PRO A 345 -16.91 16.69 4.23
CA PRO A 345 -17.99 15.70 4.12
C PRO A 345 -17.67 14.52 3.16
N HIS A 346 -16.40 14.27 2.89
CA HIS A 346 -15.93 13.37 1.83
C HIS A 346 -15.24 12.12 2.39
N TYR A 347 -15.98 11.35 3.20
CA TYR A 347 -15.48 10.16 3.89
C TYR A 347 -14.83 9.12 2.96
N PHE A 348 -15.46 8.83 1.82
CA PHE A 348 -15.00 7.79 0.90
C PHE A 348 -14.36 8.33 -0.38
N THR A 349 -14.71 9.54 -0.81
CA THR A 349 -14.42 10.03 -2.18
C THR A 349 -13.05 10.68 -2.33
N GLN A 350 -12.23 10.73 -1.27
CA GLN A 350 -10.83 11.16 -1.33
C GLN A 350 -9.90 9.98 -1.62
N ARG A 351 -8.65 10.26 -2.04
CA ARG A 351 -7.65 9.23 -2.36
C ARG A 351 -7.02 8.69 -1.08
N THR A 352 -7.78 7.82 -0.42
CA THR A 352 -7.43 7.23 0.88
C THR A 352 -7.58 5.70 0.84
N LEU A 353 -6.81 4.98 1.65
CA LEU A 353 -6.96 3.54 1.89
C LEU A 353 -8.12 3.24 2.84
N THR A 354 -8.41 4.15 3.75
CA THR A 354 -9.48 4.06 4.76
C THR A 354 -10.48 5.21 4.61
N ALA A 355 -11.73 4.99 5.01
CA ALA A 355 -12.71 6.05 5.20
C ALA A 355 -12.81 6.37 6.70
N ARG A 356 -12.46 7.59 7.08
CA ARG A 356 -12.41 8.06 8.47
C ARG A 356 -13.72 8.72 8.89
N PHE A 357 -14.31 8.28 10.00
CA PHE A 357 -15.50 8.86 10.63
C PHE A 357 -15.15 9.43 12.00
N GLN A 358 -15.35 10.73 12.20
CA GLN A 358 -15.12 11.41 13.48
C GLN A 358 -16.45 11.49 14.24
N MET A 359 -16.61 10.65 15.26
CA MET A 359 -17.86 10.42 15.99
C MET A 359 -18.10 11.50 17.07
N ASN A 360 -18.25 12.74 16.61
CA ASN A 360 -18.31 13.94 17.44
C ASN A 360 -19.61 14.05 18.28
N ASN A 361 -20.62 13.23 18.00
CA ASN A 361 -21.87 13.15 18.74
C ASN A 361 -21.78 12.29 20.02
N THR A 362 -20.57 11.85 20.41
CA THR A 362 -20.33 11.04 21.61
C THR A 362 -19.43 11.75 22.60
N GLN A 363 -19.39 11.25 23.84
CA GLN A 363 -18.61 11.86 24.92
C GLN A 363 -17.79 10.79 25.65
N PRO A 364 -16.44 10.79 25.51
CA PRO A 364 -15.65 11.64 24.62
C PRO A 364 -15.90 11.31 23.13
N PRO A 365 -15.66 12.26 22.20
CA PRO A 365 -15.57 11.96 20.77
C PRO A 365 -14.51 10.89 20.50
N TYR A 366 -14.76 10.04 19.52
CA TYR A 366 -13.82 9.03 19.05
C TYR A 366 -13.81 8.92 17.53
N VAL A 367 -12.91 8.09 16.98
CA VAL A 367 -12.76 7.91 15.54
C VAL A 367 -13.01 6.46 15.15
N GLN A 368 -13.66 6.27 14.01
CA GLN A 368 -13.86 4.99 13.36
C GLN A 368 -13.25 5.00 11.97
N MET A 369 -12.83 3.81 11.54
CA MET A 369 -12.36 3.59 10.17
C MET A 369 -13.13 2.46 9.53
N VAL A 370 -13.23 2.57 8.20
CA VAL A 370 -13.75 1.55 7.31
C VAL A 370 -12.70 1.32 6.23
N ARG A 371 -12.34 0.07 6.00
CA ARG A 371 -11.42 -0.34 4.93
C ARG A 371 -12.10 -0.10 3.58
N LYS A 372 -11.44 0.63 2.68
CA LYS A 372 -11.95 0.83 1.32
C LYS A 372 -11.51 -0.31 0.40
N PRO A 373 -12.20 -0.57 -0.72
CA PRO A 373 -11.84 -1.65 -1.63
C PRO A 373 -10.41 -1.56 -2.18
N VAL A 374 -9.83 -0.36 -2.29
CA VAL A 374 -8.42 -0.20 -2.70
C VAL A 374 -7.45 -0.84 -1.71
N LEU A 375 -7.72 -0.79 -0.40
CA LEU A 375 -6.90 -1.48 0.60
C LEU A 375 -7.17 -2.99 0.56
N THR A 376 -8.41 -3.40 0.27
CA THR A 376 -8.76 -4.83 0.09
C THR A 376 -7.99 -5.47 -1.07
N VAL A 377 -7.84 -4.80 -2.22
CA VAL A 377 -7.06 -5.34 -3.35
C VAL A 377 -5.56 -5.43 -3.05
N MET A 378 -5.01 -4.60 -2.16
CA MET A 378 -3.62 -4.78 -1.71
C MET A 378 -3.43 -6.13 -1.01
N GLY A 379 -4.43 -6.61 -0.27
CA GLY A 379 -4.43 -7.96 0.30
C GLY A 379 -4.51 -9.07 -0.74
N LEU A 380 -5.23 -8.85 -1.85
CA LEU A 380 -5.28 -9.81 -2.95
C LEU A 380 -3.96 -9.85 -3.74
N LEU A 381 -3.34 -8.68 -3.96
CA LEU A 381 -2.02 -8.58 -4.58
C LEU A 381 -0.93 -9.27 -3.74
N ALA A 382 -1.05 -9.22 -2.40
CA ALA A 382 -0.12 -9.90 -1.50
C ALA A 382 -0.12 -11.43 -1.64
N LEU A 383 -1.20 -12.01 -2.20
CA LEU A 383 -1.30 -13.46 -2.47
C LEU A 383 -0.54 -13.89 -3.74
N LEU A 384 -0.03 -12.96 -4.55
CA LEU A 384 0.84 -13.31 -5.68
C LEU A 384 2.13 -13.97 -5.19
N GLY A 385 2.61 -14.96 -5.95
CA GLY A 385 3.90 -15.62 -5.71
C GLY A 385 5.08 -14.80 -6.24
N GLU A 386 6.28 -15.36 -6.14
CA GLU A 386 7.55 -14.75 -6.55
C GLU A 386 7.98 -15.10 -7.97
N LYS A 387 7.24 -15.95 -8.69
CA LYS A 387 7.53 -16.31 -10.09
C LYS A 387 6.32 -16.05 -10.98
N GLN A 388 6.45 -15.14 -11.94
CA GLN A 388 5.45 -14.92 -12.98
C GLN A 388 5.40 -16.14 -13.90
N ILE A 389 4.18 -16.60 -14.19
CA ILE A 389 3.91 -17.62 -15.21
C ILE A 389 3.16 -16.99 -16.39
N PHE A 390 3.21 -17.65 -17.54
CA PHE A 390 2.56 -17.18 -18.75
C PHE A 390 1.06 -17.00 -18.53
N ALA A 391 0.58 -15.81 -18.88
CA ALA A 391 -0.84 -15.52 -18.99
C ALA A 391 -1.11 -14.56 -20.16
N GLU A 392 -2.21 -14.80 -20.88
CA GLU A 392 -2.61 -14.00 -22.03
C GLU A 392 -4.13 -13.81 -22.02
N VAL A 393 -4.58 -12.61 -22.39
CA VAL A 393 -6.00 -12.32 -22.61
C VAL A 393 -6.26 -12.15 -24.10
N LYS A 394 -7.28 -12.83 -24.61
CA LYS A 394 -7.77 -12.68 -25.98
C LYS A 394 -9.21 -12.24 -25.97
N SER A 395 -9.53 -11.24 -26.79
CA SER A 395 -10.93 -10.95 -27.11
C SER A 395 -11.47 -12.01 -28.09
N SER A 396 -12.79 -12.20 -28.16
CA SER A 396 -13.40 -13.11 -29.15
C SER A 396 -13.09 -12.77 -30.61
N GLY A 397 -12.54 -11.59 -30.90
CA GLY A 397 -12.02 -11.20 -32.21
C GLY A 397 -10.59 -11.69 -32.50
N GLY A 398 -9.93 -12.38 -31.56
CA GLY A 398 -8.58 -12.93 -31.72
C GLY A 398 -7.45 -11.90 -31.53
N GLU A 399 -7.76 -10.63 -31.26
CA GLU A 399 -6.77 -9.60 -30.98
C GLU A 399 -6.22 -9.72 -29.55
N ASN A 400 -4.90 -9.56 -29.41
CA ASN A 400 -4.23 -9.53 -28.11
C ASN A 400 -4.49 -8.18 -27.43
N THR A 401 -5.01 -8.22 -26.20
CA THR A 401 -5.55 -7.06 -25.52
C THR A 401 -4.66 -6.57 -24.37
N GLN A 402 -3.34 -6.48 -24.61
CA GLN A 402 -2.33 -6.11 -23.60
C GLN A 402 -2.58 -4.76 -22.89
N ASN A 403 -3.35 -3.85 -23.48
CA ASN A 403 -3.85 -2.63 -22.85
C ASN A 403 -5.36 -2.48 -23.04
N SER A 404 -6.14 -3.36 -22.41
CA SER A 404 -7.60 -3.32 -22.51
C SER A 404 -8.28 -3.24 -21.16
N THR A 405 -9.62 -3.24 -21.20
CA THR A 405 -10.49 -3.27 -20.03
C THR A 405 -10.23 -4.51 -19.17
N VAL A 406 -9.86 -5.64 -19.76
CA VAL A 406 -9.60 -6.90 -19.03
C VAL A 406 -8.11 -7.24 -19.09
N GLY A 407 -7.54 -7.62 -17.95
CA GLY A 407 -6.15 -8.07 -17.86
C GLY A 407 -5.95 -9.14 -16.80
N VAL A 408 -4.77 -9.77 -16.84
CA VAL A 408 -4.39 -10.87 -15.94
C VAL A 408 -2.92 -10.79 -15.57
N LEU A 409 -2.60 -11.15 -14.32
CA LEU A 409 -1.28 -11.47 -13.84
C LEU A 409 -1.34 -12.80 -13.11
N ALA A 410 -0.48 -13.73 -13.50
CA ALA A 410 -0.43 -15.07 -12.95
C ALA A 410 0.95 -15.33 -12.35
N SER A 411 0.97 -15.95 -11.18
CA SER A 411 2.22 -16.27 -10.48
C SER A 411 2.13 -17.60 -9.76
N VAL A 412 3.29 -18.17 -9.48
CA VAL A 412 3.46 -19.36 -8.64
C VAL A 412 4.44 -19.08 -7.52
N HIS A 413 4.21 -19.74 -6.40
CA HIS A 413 5.10 -19.79 -5.25
C HIS A 413 5.73 -21.18 -5.13
N ILE A 414 7.05 -21.22 -4.97
CA ILE A 414 7.78 -22.45 -4.68
C ILE A 414 8.03 -22.53 -3.18
N PRO A 415 7.56 -23.60 -2.49
CA PRO A 415 7.63 -23.69 -1.05
C PRO A 415 9.07 -23.83 -0.55
N SER A 416 9.34 -23.24 0.61
CA SER A 416 10.60 -23.41 1.34
C SER A 416 10.67 -24.80 1.98
N GLU A 417 11.78 -25.53 1.76
CA GLU A 417 12.00 -26.84 2.38
C GLU A 417 12.09 -26.77 3.92
N MET A 418 12.45 -25.60 4.47
CA MET A 418 12.61 -25.39 5.90
C MET A 418 11.30 -25.04 6.62
N GLN A 419 10.22 -24.74 5.88
CA GLN A 419 8.94 -24.32 6.45
C GLN A 419 7.84 -25.34 6.16
N PRO A 420 7.51 -26.26 7.09
CA PRO A 420 6.59 -27.36 6.82
C PRO A 420 5.12 -26.94 6.71
N SER A 421 4.77 -25.72 7.14
CA SER A 421 3.46 -25.08 6.95
C SER A 421 3.33 -24.42 5.58
N ASP A 422 4.42 -24.26 4.85
CA ASP A 422 4.45 -23.73 3.50
C ASP A 422 4.13 -24.82 2.45
N SER A 423 3.64 -24.40 1.29
CA SER A 423 3.17 -25.27 0.22
C SER A 423 3.16 -24.55 -1.11
N TRP A 424 3.24 -25.32 -2.20
CA TRP A 424 3.10 -24.80 -3.55
C TRP A 424 1.77 -24.05 -3.72
N GLN A 425 1.85 -22.86 -4.32
CA GLN A 425 0.69 -22.00 -4.58
C GLN A 425 0.74 -21.46 -6.01
N ALA A 426 -0.43 -21.12 -6.54
CA ALA A 426 -0.57 -20.28 -7.72
C ALA A 426 -1.69 -19.27 -7.54
N ALA A 427 -1.47 -18.07 -8.06
CA ALA A 427 -2.41 -16.95 -7.94
C ALA A 427 -2.66 -16.36 -9.33
N LEU A 428 -3.93 -16.35 -9.76
CA LEU A 428 -4.38 -15.78 -11.03
C LEU A 428 -5.23 -14.54 -10.73
N LEU A 429 -4.64 -13.36 -10.79
CA LEU A 429 -5.30 -12.09 -10.51
C LEU A 429 -5.76 -11.44 -11.81
N MET A 430 -7.05 -11.20 -11.93
CA MET A 430 -7.68 -10.57 -13.09
C MET A 430 -8.42 -9.30 -12.68
N TYR A 431 -8.51 -8.34 -13.59
CA TYR A 431 -9.32 -7.13 -13.42
C TYR A 431 -10.22 -6.89 -14.64
N SER A 432 -11.28 -6.11 -14.41
CA SER A 432 -12.06 -5.42 -15.43
C SER A 432 -12.15 -3.94 -15.03
N SER A 433 -11.51 -3.05 -15.80
CA SER A 433 -11.35 -1.63 -15.46
C SER A 433 -11.21 -0.74 -16.69
N GLU A 434 -12.09 0.28 -16.78
CA GLU A 434 -12.01 1.40 -17.73
C GLU A 434 -11.40 2.64 -17.06
N ASP A 435 -10.33 2.44 -16.31
CA ASP A 435 -9.64 3.46 -15.53
C ASP A 435 -10.58 4.10 -14.50
N ASN A 436 -10.81 5.41 -14.58
CA ASN A 436 -11.65 6.14 -13.65
C ASN A 436 -13.17 6.08 -13.95
N ARG A 437 -13.59 5.22 -14.90
CA ARG A 437 -14.99 5.06 -15.32
C ARG A 437 -15.60 3.74 -14.86
N THR A 438 -16.85 3.81 -14.43
CA THR A 438 -17.74 2.66 -14.19
C THR A 438 -18.68 2.52 -15.38
N SER A 439 -19.00 1.30 -15.78
CA SER A 439 -19.90 1.01 -16.90
C SER A 439 -20.93 -0.04 -16.50
N SER A 440 -22.12 0.02 -17.12
CA SER A 440 -23.15 -1.03 -16.99
C SER A 440 -22.85 -2.27 -17.83
N SER A 441 -21.79 -2.22 -18.66
CA SER A 441 -21.31 -3.37 -19.42
C SER A 441 -20.75 -4.46 -18.51
N ILE A 442 -20.96 -5.71 -18.93
CA ILE A 442 -20.47 -6.90 -18.25
C ILE A 442 -19.58 -7.65 -19.25
N ASN A 443 -18.36 -7.94 -18.84
CA ASN A 443 -17.46 -8.76 -19.62
C ASN A 443 -17.59 -10.21 -19.17
N THR A 444 -17.93 -11.14 -20.06
CA THR A 444 -17.91 -12.58 -19.75
C THR A 444 -16.51 -13.11 -20.00
N VAL A 445 -15.86 -13.62 -18.96
CA VAL A 445 -14.49 -14.12 -19.00
C VAL A 445 -14.49 -15.63 -18.83
N THR A 446 -13.84 -16.33 -19.76
CA THR A 446 -13.55 -17.76 -19.63
C THR A 446 -12.07 -17.95 -19.32
N VAL A 447 -11.77 -18.42 -18.12
CA VAL A 447 -10.42 -18.74 -17.67
C VAL A 447 -10.09 -20.17 -18.05
N ASN A 448 -9.03 -20.36 -18.82
CA ASN A 448 -8.46 -21.63 -19.24
C ASN A 448 -7.05 -21.76 -18.69
N ALA A 449 -6.92 -22.34 -17.49
CA ALA A 449 -5.65 -22.51 -16.81
C ALA A 449 -5.18 -23.97 -16.92
N THR A 450 -3.98 -24.19 -17.44
CA THR A 450 -3.51 -25.52 -17.87
C THR A 450 -2.15 -25.89 -17.27
N HIS A 451 -1.85 -27.18 -17.33
CA HIS A 451 -0.57 -27.79 -16.93
C HIS A 451 -0.17 -27.53 -15.47
N PHE A 452 -1.16 -27.45 -14.58
CA PHE A 452 -0.92 -27.41 -13.14
C PHE A 452 -0.34 -28.75 -12.66
N PRO A 453 0.61 -28.74 -11.71
CA PRO A 453 1.25 -29.96 -11.24
C PRO A 453 0.25 -30.83 -10.47
N SER A 454 0.36 -32.16 -10.63
CA SER A 454 -0.39 -33.13 -9.84
C SER A 454 0.18 -33.21 -8.43
N LEU A 455 -0.37 -32.40 -7.52
CA LEU A 455 0.04 -32.32 -6.11
C LEU A 455 -1.05 -32.86 -5.19
N ARG A 456 -0.66 -33.18 -3.95
CA ARG A 456 -1.56 -33.71 -2.93
C ARG A 456 -2.64 -32.69 -2.57
N GLU A 457 -3.91 -33.11 -2.67
CA GLU A 457 -5.09 -32.40 -2.17
C GLU A 457 -5.11 -30.92 -2.61
N LEU A 458 -4.83 -30.69 -3.90
CA LEU A 458 -4.85 -29.36 -4.50
C LEU A 458 -6.28 -28.80 -4.45
N VAL A 459 -6.42 -27.56 -3.95
CA VAL A 459 -7.70 -26.85 -3.88
C VAL A 459 -7.57 -25.48 -4.52
N TYR A 460 -8.70 -24.88 -4.90
CA TYR A 460 -8.75 -23.48 -5.27
C TYR A 460 -9.83 -22.72 -4.51
N VAL A 461 -9.55 -21.45 -4.22
CA VAL A 461 -10.45 -20.47 -3.61
C VAL A 461 -10.55 -19.29 -4.56
N THR A 462 -11.75 -18.72 -4.69
CA THR A 462 -11.96 -17.52 -5.49
C THR A 462 -12.29 -16.34 -4.59
N TYR A 463 -11.70 -15.19 -4.89
CA TYR A 463 -11.98 -13.91 -4.25
C TYR A 463 -12.49 -12.93 -5.31
N TYR A 464 -13.61 -12.28 -5.05
CA TYR A 464 -14.27 -11.42 -6.01
C TYR A 464 -14.66 -10.07 -5.38
N LEU A 465 -14.38 -8.98 -6.09
CA LEU A 465 -14.76 -7.63 -5.73
C LEU A 465 -15.50 -6.96 -6.90
N ASP A 466 -16.63 -6.32 -6.61
CA ASP A 466 -17.35 -5.42 -7.50
C ASP A 466 -18.07 -4.29 -6.76
N ASN A 467 -18.64 -3.35 -7.51
CA ASN A 467 -19.37 -2.23 -6.93
C ASN A 467 -20.76 -2.59 -6.37
N ASN A 468 -21.25 -3.82 -6.57
CA ASN A 468 -22.58 -4.25 -6.16
C ASN A 468 -22.60 -4.90 -4.78
N GLN A 469 -21.63 -5.78 -4.50
CA GLN A 469 -21.64 -6.62 -3.30
C GLN A 469 -20.57 -6.22 -2.28
N THR A 470 -19.40 -5.77 -2.74
CA THR A 470 -18.20 -5.53 -1.90
C THR A 470 -17.85 -4.04 -1.88
N ASN A 471 -18.86 -3.21 -1.63
CA ASN A 471 -18.76 -1.76 -1.71
C ASN A 471 -19.27 -1.11 -0.42
N PRO A 472 -18.38 -0.84 0.56
CA PRO A 472 -18.76 -0.16 1.82
C PRO A 472 -19.37 1.22 1.59
N TYR A 473 -18.92 1.95 0.57
CA TYR A 473 -19.48 3.25 0.21
C TYR A 473 -20.95 3.14 -0.24
N LEU A 474 -21.29 2.14 -1.06
CA LEU A 474 -22.68 1.88 -1.44
C LEU A 474 -23.54 1.49 -0.23
N LYS A 475 -23.02 0.66 0.68
CA LYS A 475 -23.72 0.33 1.94
C LYS A 475 -23.99 1.57 2.77
N TRP A 476 -22.99 2.41 2.99
CA TRP A 476 -23.14 3.69 3.70
C TRP A 476 -24.17 4.60 3.03
N LYS A 477 -24.16 4.70 1.69
CA LYS A 477 -25.17 5.45 0.94
C LYS A 477 -26.58 4.94 1.14
N ASN A 478 -26.76 3.62 1.06
CA ASN A 478 -28.07 2.97 1.25
C ASN A 478 -28.62 3.14 2.67
N LEU A 479 -27.74 3.34 3.66
CA LEU A 479 -28.11 3.68 5.04
C LEU A 479 -28.47 5.16 5.24
N GLY A 480 -28.57 5.94 4.16
CA GLY A 480 -28.88 7.37 4.21
C GLY A 480 -27.66 8.27 4.38
N SER A 481 -26.44 7.75 4.14
CA SER A 481 -25.19 8.51 4.25
C SER A 481 -24.97 9.18 5.62
N PRO A 482 -25.17 8.47 6.76
CA PRO A 482 -25.10 9.09 8.08
C PRO A 482 -23.68 9.59 8.38
N ASP A 483 -23.58 10.81 8.93
CA ASP A 483 -22.32 11.38 9.43
C ASP A 483 -21.81 10.66 10.68
N PHE A 484 -22.75 10.16 11.49
CA PHE A 484 -22.47 9.41 12.72
C PHE A 484 -23.16 8.04 12.69
N PRO A 485 -22.63 7.06 11.94
CA PRO A 485 -23.22 5.73 11.89
C PRO A 485 -23.31 5.08 13.28
N SER A 486 -24.42 4.42 13.59
CA SER A 486 -24.54 3.58 14.79
C SER A 486 -23.60 2.36 14.73
N PRO A 487 -23.34 1.67 15.84
CA PRO A 487 -22.58 0.41 15.83
C PRO A 487 -23.14 -0.62 14.84
N GLU A 488 -24.46 -0.75 14.74
CA GLU A 488 -25.14 -1.66 13.80
C GLU A 488 -24.97 -1.20 12.35
N GLN A 489 -25.02 0.12 12.10
CA GLN A 489 -24.75 0.68 10.78
C GLN A 489 -23.29 0.46 10.38
N PHE A 490 -22.34 0.65 11.30
CA PHE A 490 -20.93 0.33 11.05
C PHE A 490 -20.74 -1.15 10.73
N GLN A 491 -21.41 -2.07 11.44
CA GLN A 491 -21.33 -3.50 11.11
C GLN A 491 -21.81 -3.76 9.68
N GLN A 492 -22.93 -3.16 9.25
CA GLN A 492 -23.44 -3.31 7.89
C GLN A 492 -22.50 -2.71 6.81
N ILE A 493 -21.79 -1.63 7.13
CA ILE A 493 -20.80 -1.03 6.24
C ILE A 493 -19.55 -1.94 6.16
N ARG A 494 -19.05 -2.40 7.30
CA ARG A 494 -17.88 -3.29 7.41
C ARG A 494 -18.10 -4.66 6.78
N ASP A 495 -19.35 -5.13 6.80
CA ASP A 495 -19.76 -6.37 6.17
C ASP A 495 -19.50 -6.40 4.65
N ALA A 496 -19.23 -5.25 4.01
CA ALA A 496 -18.86 -5.13 2.61
C ALA A 496 -17.37 -4.85 2.36
N GLU A 497 -16.49 -4.87 3.38
CA GLU A 497 -15.04 -4.62 3.24
C GLU A 497 -14.29 -5.80 2.59
N ASP A 498 -14.65 -7.02 2.97
CA ASP A 498 -14.02 -8.25 2.51
C ASP A 498 -14.51 -8.67 1.11
N PRO A 499 -13.67 -9.34 0.31
CA PRO A 499 -14.09 -9.92 -0.96
C PRO A 499 -15.14 -11.02 -0.77
N LEU A 500 -16.02 -11.18 -1.76
CA LEU A 500 -16.86 -12.36 -1.85
C LEU A 500 -15.96 -13.57 -2.11
N THR A 501 -15.93 -14.49 -1.15
CA THR A 501 -15.02 -15.64 -1.17
C THR A 501 -15.82 -16.93 -1.38
N ALA A 502 -15.35 -17.80 -2.28
CA ALA A 502 -15.94 -19.12 -2.50
C ALA A 502 -14.88 -20.22 -2.53
N GLY A 503 -15.28 -21.41 -2.07
CA GLY A 503 -14.39 -22.55 -1.88
C GLY A 503 -14.01 -22.74 -0.40
N PRO A 504 -12.97 -23.53 -0.12
CA PRO A 504 -12.08 -24.19 -1.07
C PRO A 504 -12.78 -25.32 -1.85
N PHE A 505 -12.55 -25.37 -3.15
CA PHE A 505 -13.02 -26.42 -4.05
C PHE A 505 -11.86 -27.36 -4.41
N PRO A 506 -12.08 -28.68 -4.52
CA PRO A 506 -11.08 -29.57 -5.08
C PRO A 506 -10.66 -29.13 -6.48
N PHE A 507 -9.36 -29.09 -6.74
CA PHE A 507 -8.85 -28.78 -8.08
C PHE A 507 -9.10 -29.97 -9.02
N PRO A 508 -9.54 -29.76 -10.28
CA PRO A 508 -9.88 -30.85 -11.19
C PRO A 508 -8.71 -31.81 -11.47
N GLU A 509 -9.03 -33.11 -11.55
CA GLU A 509 -8.10 -34.14 -11.97
C GLU A 509 -7.65 -33.88 -13.43
N GLY A 510 -6.35 -33.84 -13.68
CA GLY A 510 -5.77 -33.54 -15.01
C GLY A 510 -5.02 -32.22 -15.13
N GLY A 511 -4.97 -31.40 -14.07
CA GLY A 511 -4.14 -30.19 -14.05
C GLY A 511 -4.70 -29.04 -14.91
N ILE A 512 -6.01 -29.08 -15.19
CA ILE A 512 -6.71 -28.09 -16.02
C ILE A 512 -7.89 -27.53 -15.21
N LEU A 513 -7.98 -26.19 -15.15
CA LEU A 513 -9.08 -25.47 -14.54
C LEU A 513 -9.73 -24.57 -15.59
N THR A 514 -11.01 -24.83 -15.85
CA THR A 514 -11.87 -23.97 -16.69
C THR A 514 -12.93 -23.32 -15.81
N LEU A 515 -12.93 -21.99 -15.74
CA LEU A 515 -13.94 -21.21 -15.02
C LEU A 515 -14.57 -20.19 -15.95
N LYS A 516 -15.88 -20.02 -15.85
CA LYS A 516 -16.60 -18.93 -16.52
C LYS A 516 -17.14 -17.97 -15.47
N GLN A 517 -16.80 -16.70 -15.59
CA GLN A 517 -17.15 -15.68 -14.61
C GLN A 517 -17.49 -14.37 -15.34
N ASP A 518 -18.56 -13.72 -14.88
CA ASP A 518 -18.97 -12.40 -15.36
C ASP A 518 -18.26 -11.31 -14.56
N PHE A 519 -17.73 -10.32 -15.28
CA PHE A 519 -16.90 -9.23 -14.77
C PHE A 519 -17.60 -7.90 -15.10
N PRO A 520 -18.43 -7.36 -14.19
CA PRO A 520 -18.88 -5.98 -14.25
C PRO A 520 -17.68 -5.01 -14.35
N ILE A 521 -17.90 -3.82 -14.88
CA ILE A 521 -16.89 -2.77 -14.91
C ILE A 521 -17.24 -1.75 -13.81
N PRO A 522 -16.53 -1.73 -12.67
CA PRO A 522 -15.28 -2.44 -12.36
C PRO A 522 -15.48 -3.78 -11.64
N SER A 523 -14.48 -4.67 -11.75
CA SER A 523 -14.35 -5.84 -10.89
C SER A 523 -12.90 -6.33 -10.78
N VAL A 524 -12.61 -7.06 -9.71
CA VAL A 524 -11.34 -7.77 -9.50
C VAL A 524 -11.67 -9.21 -9.10
N PHE A 525 -10.98 -10.16 -9.70
CA PHE A 525 -11.17 -11.59 -9.45
C PHE A 525 -9.83 -12.29 -9.28
N LEU A 526 -9.63 -12.95 -8.15
CA LEU A 526 -8.46 -13.75 -7.85
C LEU A 526 -8.86 -15.22 -7.74
N VAL A 527 -8.15 -16.09 -8.45
CA VAL A 527 -8.17 -17.53 -8.21
C VAL A 527 -6.89 -17.91 -7.50
N HIS A 528 -6.99 -18.35 -6.25
CA HIS A 528 -5.86 -18.80 -5.44
C HIS A 528 -5.88 -20.32 -5.31
N ILE A 529 -4.86 -20.97 -5.85
CA ILE A 529 -4.73 -22.42 -5.96
C ILE A 529 -3.61 -22.85 -5.00
N CYS A 530 -3.89 -23.82 -4.15
CA CYS A 530 -3.01 -24.22 -3.07
C CYS A 530 -2.89 -25.73 -2.96
N ALA A 531 -1.66 -26.24 -2.81
CA ALA A 531 -1.40 -27.63 -2.43
C ALA A 531 -1.41 -27.77 -0.91
N ARG A 532 -1.80 -28.95 -0.39
CA ARG A 532 -1.89 -29.13 1.06
C ARG A 532 -0.50 -29.11 1.73
N PRO A 533 -0.26 -28.20 2.70
CA PRO A 533 0.99 -28.19 3.46
C PRO A 533 1.11 -29.41 4.37
N ARG A 534 2.34 -29.75 4.75
CA ARG A 534 2.63 -30.90 5.61
C ARG A 534 2.13 -30.66 7.03
N SER A 535 2.28 -29.43 7.54
CA SER A 535 1.85 -29.00 8.88
C SER A 535 0.70 -28.01 8.82
N ALA A 536 0.07 -27.77 9.98
CA ALA A 536 -0.87 -26.67 10.14
C ALA A 536 -0.15 -25.31 10.04
N PRO A 537 -0.88 -24.19 9.87
CA PRO A 537 -0.30 -22.85 9.89
C PRO A 537 0.53 -22.59 11.15
N GLY A 538 1.54 -21.73 11.01
CA GLY A 538 2.31 -21.25 12.16
C GLY A 538 1.46 -20.43 13.14
N GLN A 539 2.05 -20.15 14.31
CA GLN A 539 1.38 -19.41 15.37
C GLN A 539 1.28 -17.93 15.02
N VAL A 540 0.09 -17.33 15.23
CA VAL A 540 -0.10 -15.88 15.16
C VAL A 540 0.64 -15.22 16.31
N THR A 541 1.28 -14.08 16.04
CA THR A 541 2.04 -13.32 17.05
C THR A 541 1.56 -11.88 17.13
N GLY A 542 2.12 -11.09 18.06
CA GLY A 542 1.89 -9.65 18.09
C GLY A 542 0.44 -9.20 18.29
N VAL A 543 -0.40 -9.97 18.99
CA VAL A 543 -1.78 -9.55 19.27
C VAL A 543 -1.78 -8.27 20.12
N ARG A 544 -2.49 -7.24 19.64
CA ARG A 544 -2.56 -5.90 20.22
C ARG A 544 -4.00 -5.39 20.19
N LEU A 545 -4.36 -4.61 21.20
CA LEU A 545 -5.70 -4.05 21.36
C LEU A 545 -5.61 -2.53 21.26
N ILE A 546 -6.38 -1.94 20.35
CA ILE A 546 -6.45 -0.50 20.15
C ILE A 546 -7.86 -0.04 20.59
N PRO A 547 -7.99 0.67 21.73
CA PRO A 547 -9.27 1.19 22.20
C PRO A 547 -9.90 2.13 21.17
N LEU A 548 -11.20 1.99 20.92
CA LEU A 548 -11.97 2.92 20.08
C LEU A 548 -12.84 3.81 20.96
N THR A 549 -13.76 3.20 21.69
CA THR A 549 -14.66 3.85 22.66
C THR A 549 -15.17 2.78 23.62
N LYS A 550 -15.97 3.15 24.62
CA LYS A 550 -16.59 2.19 25.52
C LYS A 550 -17.44 1.18 24.73
N GLY A 551 -17.22 -0.10 24.99
CA GLY A 551 -17.82 -1.24 24.31
C GLY A 551 -17.20 -1.57 22.96
N GLN A 552 -16.10 -0.93 22.55
CA GLN A 552 -15.50 -1.13 21.22
C GLN A 552 -13.97 -1.12 21.25
N VAL A 553 -13.36 -2.15 20.64
CA VAL A 553 -11.91 -2.31 20.55
C VAL A 553 -11.51 -2.90 19.20
N THR A 554 -10.40 -2.46 18.65
CA THR A 554 -9.76 -3.10 17.49
C THR A 554 -8.73 -4.11 17.97
N VAL A 555 -8.83 -5.34 17.48
CA VAL A 555 -7.84 -6.41 17.65
C VAL A 555 -6.95 -6.43 16.41
N LEU A 556 -5.64 -6.27 16.59
CA LEU A 556 -4.63 -6.31 15.53
C LEU A 556 -3.61 -7.41 15.84
N TRP A 557 -3.06 -8.09 14.83
CA TRP A 557 -2.03 -9.12 15.02
C TRP A 557 -1.03 -9.17 13.88
N ASP A 558 0.05 -9.95 14.06
CA ASP A 558 1.09 -10.18 13.05
C ASP A 558 0.97 -11.59 12.47
N ASP A 559 1.08 -11.72 11.15
CA ASP A 559 1.03 -12.99 10.41
C ASP A 559 2.41 -13.45 9.88
N ASP A 560 3.50 -12.75 10.20
CA ASP A 560 4.86 -13.06 9.75
C ASP A 560 5.29 -14.51 10.05
N CYS A 561 4.83 -15.08 11.18
CA CYS A 561 5.16 -16.45 11.60
C CYS A 561 4.18 -17.50 11.10
N VAL A 562 3.11 -17.12 10.39
CA VAL A 562 2.10 -18.04 9.85
C VAL A 562 2.65 -18.83 8.65
N ASN A 563 3.57 -18.21 7.89
CA ASN A 563 4.32 -18.73 6.74
C ASN A 563 3.49 -19.12 5.50
N SER A 564 2.28 -19.67 5.67
CA SER A 564 1.39 -20.04 4.57
C SER A 564 0.53 -18.86 4.11
N LYS A 565 0.31 -18.72 2.81
CA LYS A 565 -0.74 -17.84 2.27
C LYS A 565 -2.08 -18.54 2.04
N CYS A 566 -2.13 -19.87 2.20
CA CYS A 566 -3.33 -20.69 2.01
C CYS A 566 -4.28 -20.61 3.21
N ILE A 567 -4.56 -19.40 3.68
CA ILE A 567 -5.32 -19.10 4.89
C ILE A 567 -6.76 -18.81 4.53
N LYS A 568 -7.67 -19.60 5.10
CA LYS A 568 -9.11 -19.39 5.00
C LYS A 568 -9.53 -18.18 5.82
N THR A 569 -9.08 -18.12 7.07
CA THR A 569 -9.47 -17.07 8.01
C THR A 569 -8.52 -17.03 9.21
N PHE A 570 -8.61 -15.94 9.97
CA PHE A 570 -8.14 -15.88 11.35
C PHE A 570 -9.33 -15.98 12.31
N GLU A 571 -9.30 -16.95 13.22
CA GLU A 571 -10.27 -17.02 14.31
C GLU A 571 -9.80 -16.13 15.45
N VAL A 572 -10.57 -15.06 15.69
CA VAL A 572 -10.38 -14.16 16.82
C VAL A 572 -11.31 -14.62 17.93
N GLU A 573 -10.75 -14.94 19.09
CA GLU A 573 -11.52 -15.38 20.25
C GLU A 573 -11.41 -14.39 21.41
N PHE A 574 -12.51 -14.27 22.16
CA PHE A 574 -12.63 -13.46 23.37
C PHE A 574 -13.11 -14.31 24.55
N SER A 575 -12.60 -14.00 25.73
CA SER A 575 -13.04 -14.56 27.00
C SER A 575 -13.10 -13.48 28.08
N SER A 576 -14.23 -13.31 28.76
CA SER A 576 -14.35 -12.32 29.85
C SER A 576 -13.58 -12.72 31.12
N ASP A 577 -13.36 -14.02 31.34
CA ASP A 577 -12.74 -14.57 32.56
C ASP A 577 -11.40 -15.28 32.30
N GLY A 578 -10.99 -15.39 31.04
CA GLY A 578 -9.78 -16.09 30.61
C GLY A 578 -9.91 -17.61 30.61
N LYS A 579 -11.11 -18.17 30.82
CA LYS A 579 -11.36 -19.62 30.88
C LYS A 579 -12.11 -20.11 29.66
N ALA A 580 -13.27 -19.50 29.37
CA ALA A 580 -14.12 -19.88 28.25
C ALA A 580 -13.97 -18.87 27.10
N TYR A 581 -13.43 -19.33 25.98
CA TYR A 581 -13.22 -18.51 24.78
C TYR A 581 -14.31 -18.76 23.74
N GLN A 582 -14.73 -17.68 23.07
CA GLN A 582 -15.70 -17.73 21.98
C GLN A 582 -15.18 -16.92 20.79
N ARG A 583 -15.37 -17.46 19.58
CA ARG A 583 -15.05 -16.75 18.34
C ARG A 583 -15.94 -15.52 18.19
N ILE A 584 -15.35 -14.36 17.96
CA ILE A 584 -16.06 -13.07 17.85
C ILE A 584 -16.20 -12.56 16.43
N ASN A 585 -15.36 -13.00 15.50
CA ASN A 585 -15.48 -12.64 14.10
C ASN A 585 -16.37 -13.65 13.36
N ALA A 586 -17.55 -13.20 12.94
CA ALA A 586 -18.54 -14.03 12.25
C ALA A 586 -18.15 -14.32 10.79
N LYS A 587 -17.49 -13.36 10.13
CA LYS A 587 -17.02 -13.50 8.75
C LYS A 587 -15.57 -13.98 8.73
N ASP A 588 -15.26 -14.74 7.68
CA ASP A 588 -13.89 -15.11 7.38
C ASP A 588 -13.15 -13.92 6.78
N THR A 589 -11.91 -13.69 7.22
CA THR A 589 -11.07 -12.62 6.70
C THR A 589 -9.60 -13.05 6.68
N ILE A 590 -8.88 -12.58 5.67
CA ILE A 590 -7.43 -12.75 5.55
C ILE A 590 -6.66 -11.53 6.09
N PHE A 591 -7.35 -10.48 6.54
CA PHE A 591 -6.71 -9.28 7.07
C PHE A 591 -6.43 -9.46 8.56
N SER A 592 -5.29 -8.94 9.02
CA SER A 592 -4.83 -9.13 10.39
C SER A 592 -5.42 -8.13 11.40
N LEU A 593 -6.66 -7.69 11.15
CA LEU A 593 -7.39 -6.71 11.97
C LEU A 593 -8.87 -7.07 12.08
N TRP A 594 -9.43 -6.93 13.28
CA TRP A 594 -10.87 -7.08 13.53
C TRP A 594 -11.38 -6.02 14.50
N VAL A 595 -12.51 -5.37 14.17
CA VAL A 595 -13.19 -4.44 15.08
C VAL A 595 -14.27 -5.19 15.86
N TYR A 596 -14.11 -5.26 17.19
CA TYR A 596 -15.08 -5.90 18.08
C TYR A 596 -15.97 -4.84 18.75
N SER A 597 -17.27 -4.93 18.51
CA SER A 597 -18.29 -3.99 19.03
C SER A 597 -19.56 -4.75 19.44
N PRO A 598 -19.54 -5.54 20.53
CA PRO A 598 -20.64 -6.42 20.92
C PRO A 598 -21.83 -5.71 21.58
N GLY A 599 -21.76 -4.39 21.82
CA GLY A 599 -22.77 -3.66 22.61
C GLY A 599 -22.72 -3.96 24.12
N SER A 600 -21.74 -4.75 24.56
CA SER A 600 -21.45 -5.10 25.95
C SER A 600 -19.98 -4.79 26.29
N SER A 601 -19.52 -5.16 27.48
CA SER A 601 -18.11 -4.92 27.85
C SER A 601 -17.16 -5.73 26.98
N VAL A 602 -16.07 -5.09 26.60
CA VAL A 602 -14.95 -5.71 25.87
C VAL A 602 -13.76 -6.01 26.80
N SER A 603 -13.93 -5.90 28.12
CA SER A 603 -12.89 -6.26 29.09
C SER A 603 -12.77 -7.78 29.21
N GLY A 604 -11.55 -8.31 29.08
CA GLY A 604 -11.28 -9.75 29.09
C GLY A 604 -9.95 -10.11 28.43
N PHE A 605 -9.89 -11.27 27.80
CA PHE A 605 -8.72 -11.82 27.15
C PHE A 605 -8.99 -12.15 25.70
N TYR A 606 -8.06 -11.80 24.82
CA TYR A 606 -8.11 -12.01 23.38
C TYR A 606 -7.02 -12.96 22.93
N ARG A 607 -7.35 -13.84 21.98
CA ARG A 607 -6.36 -14.68 21.29
C ARG A 607 -6.76 -14.92 19.86
N VAL A 608 -5.79 -15.15 18.98
CA VAL A 608 -6.01 -15.31 17.54
C VAL A 608 -5.30 -16.56 17.03
N ARG A 609 -5.88 -17.28 16.08
CA ARG A 609 -5.19 -18.34 15.32
C ARG A 609 -5.55 -18.32 13.84
N ALA A 610 -4.65 -18.78 12.99
CA ALA A 610 -4.91 -18.97 11.57
C ALA A 610 -5.58 -20.33 11.31
N ILE A 611 -6.50 -20.37 10.35
CA ILE A 611 -7.14 -21.58 9.83
C ILE A 611 -6.82 -21.68 8.33
N ASP A 612 -6.26 -22.80 7.89
CA ASP A 612 -5.96 -23.02 6.47
C ASP A 612 -7.18 -23.45 5.65
N TYR A 613 -7.02 -23.55 4.32
CA TYR A 613 -8.06 -24.03 3.42
C TYR A 613 -8.56 -25.46 3.71
N TRP A 614 -7.79 -26.29 4.40
CA TRP A 614 -8.22 -27.65 4.78
C TRP A 614 -8.82 -27.70 6.19
N GLY A 615 -9.09 -26.55 6.80
CA GLY A 615 -9.66 -26.44 8.15
C GLY A 615 -8.68 -26.84 9.26
N LYS A 616 -7.37 -26.96 8.98
CA LYS A 616 -6.39 -27.14 10.05
C LYS A 616 -6.15 -25.82 10.75
N ALA A 617 -6.27 -25.87 12.07
CA ALA A 617 -6.00 -24.74 12.93
C ALA A 617 -4.51 -24.70 13.33
N GLY A 618 -3.89 -23.53 13.20
CA GLY A 618 -2.63 -23.22 13.86
C GLY A 618 -2.81 -23.09 15.37
N LEU A 619 -1.69 -22.92 16.09
CA LEU A 619 -1.73 -22.61 17.51
C LEU A 619 -2.31 -21.21 17.74
N PHE A 620 -3.05 -21.05 18.83
CA PHE A 620 -3.45 -19.72 19.28
C PHE A 620 -2.23 -18.91 19.68
N SER A 621 -2.27 -17.62 19.41
CA SER A 621 -1.39 -16.63 20.02
C SER A 621 -1.45 -16.72 21.55
N LEU A 622 -0.44 -16.17 22.21
CA LEU A 622 -0.55 -15.91 23.64
C LEU A 622 -1.77 -15.02 23.91
N PRO A 623 -2.61 -15.33 24.92
CA PRO A 623 -3.74 -14.48 25.27
C PRO A 623 -3.29 -13.11 25.75
N VAL A 624 -3.98 -12.07 25.31
CA VAL A 624 -3.72 -10.68 25.70
C VAL A 624 -4.90 -10.15 26.50
N GLY A 625 -4.63 -9.74 27.74
CA GLY A 625 -5.62 -9.11 28.61
C GLY A 625 -5.90 -7.67 28.20
N TYR A 626 -7.15 -7.27 28.26
CA TYR A 626 -7.61 -5.91 28.01
C TYR A 626 -8.65 -5.52 29.05
N VAL A 627 -8.51 -4.31 29.59
CA VAL A 627 -9.45 -3.74 30.54
C VAL A 627 -9.86 -2.39 29.98
N GLU A 628 -11.16 -2.19 29.82
CA GLU A 628 -11.68 -0.89 29.40
C GLU A 628 -11.34 0.17 30.45
N ALA A 629 -10.78 1.28 30.00
CA ALA A 629 -10.59 2.42 30.86
C ALA A 629 -11.97 2.96 31.29
N PHE A 630 -12.20 3.04 32.61
CA PHE A 630 -13.35 3.73 33.19
C PHE A 630 -13.15 5.25 33.13
N LYS A 631 -13.09 5.86 31.94
CA LYS A 631 -13.08 7.32 31.83
C LYS A 631 -13.92 7.81 30.67
#